data_AF-A0A1W9GQ21-F1
#
_entry.id   AF-A0A1W9GQ21-F1
#
_cell.length_a   1.000
_cell.length_b   1.000
_cell.length_c   1.000
_cell.angle_alpha   90.00
_cell.angle_beta   90.00
_cell.angle_gamma   90.00
#
_symmetry.space_group_name_H-M   'P 1'
#
loop_
_entity.id
_entity.type
_entity.pdbx_description
1 polymer ?
#
loop_
_entity_poly.entity_id
_entity_poly.type
_entity_poly.pdbx_seq_one_letter_code
_entity_poly.pdbx_strand_id
1 'polypeptide(L)'
;MSRPLYSVIGIAAVLSVVGCAAHSMVEPPVSVDLSADDRSVLAGEWEYEDGAAIILRLDEQGNGTYSYKDGRFETTQFSDQTWVGKWYQKENDREGGFSVKLSKDHSEGQGTWWYARIGADHTPTQKGGTFHLSKKSSLANLSATPPAP
;
A
#
# COMPACT_ATOMS: atom_id res chain seq x y z
N MET A 1 1.56 14.19 70.35
CA MET A 1 2.72 15.01 69.94
C MET A 1 2.49 15.39 68.48
N SER A 2 1.80 16.46 68.07
CA SER A 2 1.52 17.79 68.64
C SER A 2 2.52 18.90 68.26
N ARG A 3 2.25 19.56 67.10
CA ARG A 3 2.48 21.01 66.78
C ARG A 3 3.94 21.50 66.55
N PRO A 4 4.17 22.74 65.98
CA PRO A 4 3.28 23.68 65.25
C PRO A 4 3.85 24.38 63.97
N LEU A 5 2.94 25.06 63.25
CA LEU A 5 2.99 26.32 62.42
C LEU A 5 4.31 27.02 61.98
N TYR A 6 4.28 27.58 60.75
CA TYR A 6 4.40 29.02 60.34
C TYR A 6 4.16 29.11 58.81
N SER A 7 3.94 30.23 58.10
CA SER A 7 3.08 31.43 58.22
C SER A 7 3.39 32.35 57.01
N VAL A 8 2.40 32.57 56.13
CA VAL A 8 2.17 33.74 55.22
C VAL A 8 3.35 34.55 54.63
N ILE A 9 3.55 34.44 53.31
CA ILE A 9 3.99 35.50 52.33
C ILE A 9 3.41 35.11 50.94
N GLY A 10 3.00 35.97 49.99
CA GLY A 10 2.77 37.43 50.04
C GLY A 10 2.90 38.19 48.69
N ILE A 11 1.87 38.12 47.81
CA ILE A 11 1.59 38.98 46.62
C ILE A 11 2.65 39.08 45.49
N ALA A 12 2.24 38.73 44.26
CA ALA A 12 2.67 39.43 43.03
C ALA A 12 1.64 39.26 41.92
N ALA A 13 0.98 40.35 41.49
CA ALA A 13 0.14 40.36 40.30
C ALA A 13 0.99 40.75 39.08
N VAL A 14 0.84 40.04 37.96
CA VAL A 14 1.46 40.41 36.68
C VAL A 14 0.37 40.46 35.60
N LEU A 15 0.14 41.65 35.08
CA LEU A 15 -0.68 41.90 33.90
C LEU A 15 0.11 41.48 32.67
N SER A 16 -0.40 40.50 31.91
CA SER A 16 0.16 40.12 30.61
C SER A 16 -0.75 40.61 29.48
N VAL A 17 -0.12 41.30 28.54
CA VAL A 17 -0.74 42.14 27.50
C VAL A 17 -1.51 41.31 26.46
N VAL A 18 -2.60 41.90 25.93
CA VAL A 18 -3.34 41.36 24.76
C VAL A 18 -2.42 41.33 23.54
N GLY A 19 -2.11 40.13 23.05
CA GLY A 19 -1.41 39.92 21.79
C GLY A 19 -2.33 39.29 20.74
N CYS A 20 -2.92 40.11 19.86
CA CYS A 20 -3.61 39.62 18.67
C CYS A 20 -2.58 39.16 17.63
N ALA A 21 -2.10 37.92 17.76
CA ALA A 21 -1.36 37.27 16.68
C ALA A 21 -2.37 36.72 15.66
N ALA A 22 -2.32 37.24 14.43
CA ALA A 22 -3.01 36.60 13.32
C ALA A 22 -2.38 35.22 13.10
N HIS A 23 -3.12 34.16 13.41
CA HIS A 23 -2.71 32.80 13.11
C HIS A 23 -2.83 32.60 11.59
N SER A 24 -1.77 32.93 10.86
CA SER A 24 -1.56 32.36 9.53
C SER A 24 -1.57 30.84 9.70
N MET A 25 -2.63 30.19 9.19
CA MET A 25 -2.65 28.75 9.01
C MET A 25 -1.54 28.39 8.03
N VAL A 26 -0.38 28.05 8.56
CA VAL A 26 0.56 27.18 7.87
C VAL A 26 -0.15 25.84 7.81
N GLU A 27 -0.78 25.56 6.68
CA GLU A 27 -1.29 24.25 6.36
C GLU A 27 -0.12 23.27 6.48
N PRO A 28 -0.14 22.31 7.42
CA PRO A 28 0.94 21.35 7.52
C PRO A 28 0.97 20.56 6.21
N PRO A 29 2.14 20.28 5.63
CA PRO A 29 2.20 19.33 4.53
C PRO A 29 1.56 18.04 5.03
N VAL A 30 0.56 17.55 4.28
CA VAL A 30 -0.05 16.25 4.54
C VAL A 30 1.01 15.20 4.22
N SER A 31 1.88 14.95 5.19
CA SER A 31 2.72 13.77 5.26
C SER A 31 1.77 12.59 5.34
N VAL A 32 1.40 12.06 4.17
CA VAL A 32 0.68 10.80 4.07
C VAL A 32 1.62 9.75 4.64
N ASP A 33 1.44 9.44 5.93
CA ASP A 33 2.06 8.31 6.57
C ASP A 33 1.40 7.07 5.95
N LEU A 34 1.97 6.64 4.82
CA LEU A 34 1.66 5.39 4.16
C LEU A 34 2.11 4.27 5.09
N SER A 35 1.28 4.01 6.10
CA SER A 35 1.48 2.93 7.05
C SER A 35 1.79 1.64 6.29
N ALA A 36 2.79 0.89 6.73
CA ALA A 36 3.38 -0.20 5.95
C ALA A 36 2.41 -1.36 5.59
N ASP A 37 1.19 -1.34 6.11
CA ASP A 37 0.07 -2.26 5.84
C ASP A 37 -1.01 -1.68 4.87
N ASP A 38 -0.84 -0.46 4.34
CA ASP A 38 -1.83 0.14 3.42
C ASP A 38 -1.80 -0.55 2.05
N ARG A 39 -2.61 -1.60 1.93
CA ARG A 39 -2.82 -2.38 0.71
C ARG A 39 -3.48 -1.60 -0.42
N SER A 40 -4.04 -0.41 -0.17
CA SER A 40 -4.65 0.39 -1.24
C SER A 40 -3.63 0.80 -2.31
N VAL A 41 -2.34 0.86 -1.97
CA VAL A 41 -1.26 1.08 -2.95
C VAL A 41 -1.15 -0.05 -3.99
N LEU A 42 -1.73 -1.22 -3.74
CA LEU A 42 -1.81 -2.31 -4.72
C LEU A 42 -2.95 -2.12 -5.73
N ALA A 43 -3.98 -1.32 -5.41
CA ALA A 43 -5.18 -1.21 -6.23
C ALA A 43 -4.91 -0.66 -7.65
N GLY A 44 -5.77 -1.05 -8.59
CA GLY A 44 -5.79 -0.54 -9.96
C GLY A 44 -5.46 -1.59 -11.03
N GLU A 45 -5.17 -1.11 -12.25
CA GLU A 45 -4.70 -1.96 -13.35
C GLU A 45 -3.18 -2.07 -13.34
N TRP A 46 -2.68 -3.31 -13.47
CA TRP A 46 -1.28 -3.64 -13.65
C TRP A 46 -1.10 -4.45 -14.94
N GLU A 47 0.02 -4.25 -15.62
CA GLU A 47 0.50 -5.18 -16.64
C GLU A 47 1.34 -6.25 -15.93
N TYR A 48 0.91 -7.50 -16.01
CA TYR A 48 1.66 -8.68 -15.59
C TYR A 48 2.39 -9.24 -16.81
N GLU A 49 3.71 -9.33 -16.76
CA GLU A 49 4.54 -9.80 -17.86
C GLU A 49 5.33 -11.06 -17.47
N ASP A 50 4.97 -12.18 -18.10
CA ASP A 50 5.65 -13.47 -18.02
C ASP A 50 5.65 -14.08 -19.43
N GLY A 51 6.62 -13.65 -20.26
CA GLY A 51 6.70 -13.94 -21.69
C GLY A 51 5.68 -13.19 -22.57
N ALA A 52 4.51 -12.84 -22.02
CA ALA A 52 3.53 -11.93 -22.62
C ALA A 52 2.86 -11.07 -21.54
N ALA A 53 2.51 -9.84 -21.89
CA ALA A 53 1.82 -8.90 -21.01
C ALA A 53 0.30 -9.16 -20.99
N ILE A 54 -0.29 -9.23 -19.79
CA ILE A 54 -1.74 -9.32 -19.56
C ILE A 54 -2.18 -8.33 -18.47
N ILE A 55 -3.45 -7.94 -18.48
CA ILE A 55 -3.98 -7.01 -17.46
C ILE A 55 -4.44 -7.76 -16.22
N LEU A 56 -3.81 -7.44 -15.08
CA LEU A 56 -4.23 -7.79 -13.73
C LEU A 56 -5.00 -6.60 -13.13
N ARG A 57 -6.21 -6.84 -12.61
CA ARG A 57 -7.05 -5.81 -11.98
C ARG A 57 -7.14 -6.07 -10.48
N LEU A 58 -6.56 -5.21 -9.65
CA LEU A 58 -6.53 -5.36 -8.18
C LEU A 58 -7.51 -4.40 -7.49
N ASP A 59 -8.16 -4.89 -6.44
CA ASP A 59 -8.95 -4.12 -5.48
C ASP A 59 -8.08 -3.45 -4.39
N GLU A 60 -8.70 -2.68 -3.50
CA GLU A 60 -8.06 -2.00 -2.37
C GLU A 60 -7.45 -2.94 -1.32
N GLN A 61 -7.78 -4.24 -1.36
CA GLN A 61 -7.19 -5.28 -0.51
C GLN A 61 -6.05 -6.04 -1.23
N GLY A 62 -5.74 -5.68 -2.48
CA GLY A 62 -4.75 -6.33 -3.34
C GLY A 62 -5.23 -7.66 -3.94
N ASN A 63 -6.52 -8.01 -3.86
CA ASN A 63 -7.04 -9.20 -4.54
C ASN A 63 -7.49 -8.81 -5.94
N GLY A 64 -7.49 -9.75 -6.88
CA GLY A 64 -7.82 -9.37 -8.24
C GLY A 64 -7.76 -10.47 -9.28
N THR A 65 -8.11 -10.13 -10.52
CA THR A 65 -8.27 -11.10 -11.61
C THR A 65 -7.53 -10.70 -12.89
N TYR A 66 -7.19 -11.71 -13.68
CA TYR A 66 -6.60 -11.59 -15.01
C TYR A 66 -7.26 -12.61 -15.95
N SER A 67 -7.37 -12.27 -17.24
CA SER A 67 -8.17 -13.05 -18.19
C SER A 67 -7.56 -14.41 -18.57
N TYR A 68 -6.23 -14.55 -18.51
CA TYR A 68 -5.57 -15.80 -18.85
C TYR A 68 -5.93 -16.90 -17.85
N LYS A 69 -6.62 -17.94 -18.32
CA LYS A 69 -7.01 -19.13 -17.55
C LYS A 69 -7.98 -18.90 -16.38
N ASP A 70 -8.82 -17.86 -16.48
CA ASP A 70 -9.73 -17.41 -15.41
C ASP A 70 -8.95 -17.28 -14.08
N GLY A 71 -7.95 -16.38 -14.15
CA GLY A 71 -6.89 -16.26 -13.17
C GLY A 71 -7.21 -15.26 -12.07
N ARG A 72 -6.80 -15.57 -10.83
CA ARG A 72 -7.01 -14.73 -9.65
C ARG A 72 -5.77 -14.67 -8.76
N PHE A 73 -5.48 -13.49 -8.21
CA PHE A 73 -4.54 -13.28 -7.11
C PHE A 73 -5.30 -13.01 -5.80
N GLU A 74 -4.77 -13.53 -4.69
CA GLU A 74 -5.27 -13.37 -3.32
C GLU A 74 -4.11 -12.89 -2.44
N THR A 75 -4.22 -11.72 -1.82
CA THR A 75 -3.13 -11.13 -1.02
C THR A 75 -3.15 -11.65 0.41
N THR A 76 -2.10 -12.38 0.79
CA THR A 76 -1.91 -12.85 2.17
C THR A 76 -1.20 -11.81 3.02
N GLN A 77 -0.14 -11.18 2.51
CA GLN A 77 0.67 -10.19 3.23
C GLN A 77 1.13 -9.06 2.29
N PHE A 78 1.19 -7.84 2.82
CA PHE A 78 1.91 -6.73 2.20
C PHE A 78 2.61 -5.93 3.30
N SER A 79 3.94 -5.84 3.24
CA SER A 79 4.75 -5.11 4.22
C SER A 79 6.13 -4.80 3.65
N ASP A 80 6.71 -3.64 3.95
CA ASP A 80 8.03 -3.22 3.46
C ASP A 80 8.19 -3.39 1.93
N GLN A 81 7.20 -2.94 1.15
CA GLN A 81 7.13 -3.11 -0.32
C GLN A 81 7.13 -4.57 -0.79
N THR A 82 6.98 -5.54 0.11
CA THR A 82 7.03 -6.97 -0.18
C THR A 82 5.61 -7.49 -0.17
N TRP A 83 5.11 -7.88 -1.34
CA TRP A 83 3.76 -8.34 -1.57
C TRP A 83 3.75 -9.86 -1.77
N VAL A 84 3.05 -10.56 -0.89
CA VAL A 84 2.97 -12.03 -0.87
C VAL A 84 1.52 -12.46 -0.96
N GLY A 85 1.28 -13.52 -1.70
CA GLY A 85 -0.07 -14.04 -1.89
C GLY A 85 -0.12 -15.40 -2.55
N LYS A 86 -1.33 -15.75 -2.96
CA LYS A 86 -1.62 -16.94 -3.75
C LYS A 86 -2.16 -16.56 -5.11
N TRP A 87 -1.93 -17.42 -6.10
CA TRP A 87 -2.60 -17.33 -7.38
C TRP A 87 -3.39 -18.61 -7.64
N TYR A 88 -4.47 -18.49 -8.39
CA TYR A 88 -5.33 -19.59 -8.84
C TYR A 88 -5.64 -19.40 -10.33
N GLN A 89 -5.70 -20.49 -11.10
CA GLN A 89 -6.17 -20.54 -12.48
C GLN A 89 -7.21 -21.64 -12.59
N LYS A 90 -8.46 -21.25 -12.83
CA LYS A 90 -9.59 -22.19 -12.79
C LYS A 90 -9.68 -23.06 -14.03
N GLU A 91 -9.34 -22.54 -15.21
CA GLU A 91 -9.47 -23.29 -16.47
C GLU A 91 -8.57 -24.53 -16.57
N ASN A 92 -7.39 -24.48 -15.95
CA ASN A 92 -6.39 -25.56 -16.01
C ASN A 92 -6.19 -26.26 -14.65
N ASP A 93 -7.03 -25.92 -13.67
CA ASP A 93 -7.00 -26.37 -12.28
C ASP A 93 -5.60 -26.32 -11.65
N ARG A 94 -5.05 -25.10 -11.53
CA ARG A 94 -3.74 -24.87 -10.91
C ARG A 94 -3.79 -23.75 -9.89
N GLU A 95 -2.94 -23.86 -8.89
CA GLU A 95 -2.76 -22.83 -7.88
C GLU A 95 -1.35 -22.86 -7.29
N GLY A 96 -1.01 -21.78 -6.61
CA GLY A 96 0.33 -21.61 -6.08
C GLY A 96 0.50 -20.35 -5.26
N GLY A 97 1.75 -20.08 -4.90
CA GLY A 97 2.14 -18.86 -4.20
C GLY A 97 2.90 -17.90 -5.10
N PHE A 98 2.97 -16.64 -4.68
CA PHE A 98 3.87 -15.65 -5.25
C PHE A 98 4.50 -14.77 -4.16
N SER A 99 5.63 -14.14 -4.51
CA SER A 99 6.24 -13.04 -3.76
C SER A 99 6.75 -12.00 -4.76
N VAL A 100 6.47 -10.73 -4.50
CA VAL A 100 6.84 -9.57 -5.32
C VAL A 100 7.55 -8.55 -4.45
N LYS A 101 8.66 -7.99 -4.96
CA LYS A 101 9.27 -6.79 -4.40
C LYS A 101 8.92 -5.58 -5.27
N LEU A 102 8.14 -4.65 -4.72
CA LEU A 102 7.75 -3.42 -5.40
C LEU A 102 8.85 -2.36 -5.35
N SER A 103 8.79 -1.43 -6.30
CA SER A 103 9.56 -0.17 -6.33
C SER A 103 9.19 0.73 -5.14
N LYS A 104 9.97 1.79 -4.88
CA LYS A 104 9.75 2.69 -3.72
C LYS A 104 8.47 3.52 -3.84
N ASP A 105 8.06 3.79 -5.07
CA ASP A 105 6.87 4.53 -5.47
C ASP A 105 5.67 3.62 -5.79
N HIS A 106 5.79 2.30 -5.63
CA HIS A 106 4.73 1.31 -5.87
C HIS A 106 4.15 1.38 -7.29
N SER A 107 5.01 1.66 -8.27
CA SER A 107 4.69 1.73 -9.71
C SER A 107 5.17 0.50 -10.49
N GLU A 108 6.20 -0.19 -10.02
CA GLU A 108 6.77 -1.39 -10.65
C GLU A 108 7.03 -2.48 -9.59
N GLY A 109 7.24 -3.73 -10.01
CA GLY A 109 7.57 -4.81 -9.10
C GLY A 109 8.10 -6.08 -9.76
N GLN A 110 9.13 -6.67 -9.15
CA GLN A 110 9.71 -7.93 -9.62
C GLN A 110 9.20 -9.10 -8.78
N GLY A 111 8.62 -10.09 -9.45
CA GLY A 111 7.91 -11.20 -8.86
C GLY A 111 8.53 -12.57 -9.11
N THR A 112 8.27 -13.50 -8.21
CA THR A 112 8.49 -14.94 -8.38
C THR A 112 7.21 -15.67 -7.99
N TRP A 113 6.77 -16.63 -8.81
CA TRP A 113 5.62 -17.49 -8.53
C TRP A 113 6.06 -18.96 -8.52
N TRP A 114 5.33 -19.82 -7.80
CA TRP A 114 5.56 -21.27 -7.76
C TRP A 114 4.23 -22.02 -7.69
N TYR A 115 4.22 -23.30 -8.08
CA TYR A 115 3.05 -24.17 -7.93
C TYR A 115 2.92 -24.69 -6.49
N ALA A 116 1.69 -24.78 -6.01
CA ALA A 116 1.32 -25.53 -4.80
C ALA A 116 0.47 -26.77 -5.14
N ARG A 117 -0.34 -26.69 -6.20
CA ARG A 117 -1.12 -27.82 -6.71
C ARG A 117 -1.37 -27.71 -8.22
N ILE A 118 -1.38 -28.85 -8.91
CA ILE A 118 -1.74 -28.99 -10.33
C ILE A 118 -2.71 -30.17 -10.46
N GLY A 119 -4.00 -29.89 -10.69
CA GLY A 119 -5.04 -30.92 -10.67
C GLY A 119 -5.08 -31.61 -9.29
N ALA A 120 -4.93 -32.94 -9.29
CA ALA A 120 -4.84 -33.74 -8.07
C ALA A 120 -3.41 -33.87 -7.49
N ASP A 121 -2.38 -33.31 -8.13
CA ASP A 121 -1.01 -33.31 -7.61
C ASP A 121 -0.79 -32.15 -6.63
N HIS A 122 -0.58 -32.49 -5.35
CA HIS A 122 -0.31 -31.55 -4.26
C HIS A 122 1.20 -31.42 -3.92
N THR A 123 2.07 -32.06 -4.69
CA THR A 123 3.53 -31.92 -4.58
C THR A 123 4.18 -31.69 -5.95
N PRO A 124 3.80 -30.63 -6.70
CA PRO A 124 4.26 -30.45 -8.08
C PRO A 124 5.77 -30.26 -8.13
N THR A 125 6.43 -30.98 -9.03
CA THR A 125 7.89 -30.85 -9.27
C THR A 125 8.23 -29.85 -10.38
N GLN A 126 7.20 -29.33 -11.08
CA GLN A 126 7.34 -28.27 -12.07
C GLN A 126 7.90 -27.01 -11.39
N LYS A 127 8.90 -26.41 -12.02
CA LYS A 127 9.44 -25.13 -11.56
C LYS A 127 8.41 -24.01 -11.72
N GLY A 128 8.48 -23.07 -10.80
CA GLY A 128 7.86 -21.76 -10.94
C GLY A 128 8.56 -20.87 -11.95
N GLY A 129 8.19 -19.58 -11.96
CA GLY A 129 8.71 -18.56 -12.87
C GLY A 129 8.93 -17.22 -12.18
N THR A 130 9.47 -16.27 -12.94
CA THR A 130 9.64 -14.86 -12.54
C THR A 130 8.86 -13.97 -13.48
N PHE A 131 8.29 -12.89 -12.96
CA PHE A 131 7.44 -11.97 -13.72
C PHE A 131 7.73 -10.52 -13.34
N HIS A 132 7.41 -9.61 -14.24
CA HIS A 132 7.43 -8.17 -13.98
C HIS A 132 6.00 -7.65 -13.83
N LEU A 133 5.81 -6.65 -12.98
CA LEU A 133 4.60 -5.86 -12.85
C LEU A 133 4.90 -4.39 -13.13
N SER A 134 4.09 -3.75 -13.97
CA SER A 134 4.07 -2.30 -14.11
C SER A 134 2.65 -1.77 -13.91
N LYS A 135 2.52 -0.67 -13.17
CA LYS A 135 1.22 -0.08 -12.85
C LYS A 135 0.77 0.81 -14.00
N LYS A 136 -0.44 0.60 -14.50
CA LYS A 136 -0.97 1.43 -15.59
C LYS A 136 -1.35 2.80 -15.05
N SER A 137 -0.51 3.78 -15.36
CA SER A 137 -0.79 5.19 -15.12
C SER A 137 -2.09 5.61 -15.81
N SER A 138 -3.13 5.85 -15.02
CA SER A 138 -4.32 6.54 -15.48
C SER A 138 -3.96 8.01 -15.71
N LEU A 139 -3.91 8.44 -16.98
CA LEU A 139 -3.64 9.83 -17.41
C LEU A 139 -4.64 10.89 -16.87
N ALA A 140 -5.62 10.48 -16.06
CA ALA A 140 -6.65 11.32 -15.46
C ALA A 140 -6.13 12.48 -14.59
N ASN A 141 -4.89 12.43 -14.11
CA ASN A 141 -4.29 13.49 -13.27
C ASN A 141 -3.53 14.59 -14.05
N LEU A 142 -3.47 14.54 -15.38
CA LEU A 142 -2.76 15.56 -16.19
C LEU A 142 -3.67 16.66 -16.79
N SER A 143 -4.98 16.63 -16.53
CA SER A 143 -5.93 17.65 -17.03
C SER A 143 -6.24 18.77 -16.03
N ALA A 144 -5.34 19.04 -15.07
CA ALA A 144 -5.37 20.23 -14.25
C ALA A 144 -4.90 21.46 -15.05
N THR A 145 -5.74 21.93 -15.98
CA THR A 145 -5.51 23.16 -16.74
C THR A 145 -5.38 24.35 -15.78
N PRO A 146 -4.26 25.10 -15.79
CA PRO A 146 -4.16 26.31 -14.98
C PRO A 146 -5.21 27.33 -15.41
N PRO A 147 -5.83 28.08 -14.48
CA PRO A 147 -6.68 29.21 -14.86
C PRO A 147 -5.84 30.23 -15.63
N ALA A 148 -6.40 30.73 -16.74
CA ALA A 148 -5.78 31.79 -17.54
C ALA A 148 -5.67 33.10 -16.73
N PRO A 149 -4.65 33.95 -17.00
CA PRO A 149 -4.42 35.22 -16.30
C PRO A 149 -5.48 36.30 -16.59
#